data_AF-A0A1H4CNV6-F1
#
_entry.id   AF-A0A1H4CNV6-F1
#
_cell.length_a   1.000
_cell.length_b   1.000
_cell.length_c   1.000
_cell.angle_alpha   90.00
_cell.angle_beta   90.00
_cell.angle_gamma   90.00
#
_symmetry.space_group_name_H-M   'P 1'
#
loop_
_entity.id
_entity.type
_entity.pdbx_description
1 polymer ?
#
loop_
_entity_poly.entity_id
_entity_poly.type
_entity_poly.pdbx_seq_one_letter_code
_entity_poly.pdbx_strand_id
1 'polypeptide(L)'
;MTVGFAEMWAAHPSNDTPAETSPCRRRDGSSAFANQCCVRMGECLTRCGIDISGFRGAFCWHGHGKRHPLKVEQFKNDLNSDEALFAPYYAEKHVKPRRGAQKTHHHFLGRQGIVVFRNFYGAGGQGDHIDLWNGVSNGKKLAQGGLDYFERSKEIWFWKIP
;
A
#
# COMPACT_ATOMS: atom_id res chain seq x y z
N MET A 1 16.96 13.67 0.69
CA MET A 1 15.89 13.80 1.70
C MET A 1 15.18 12.46 1.79
N THR A 2 15.11 11.87 2.97
CA THR A 2 14.38 10.62 3.23
C THR A 2 12.95 10.96 3.61
N VAL A 3 11.97 10.51 2.83
CA VAL A 3 10.54 10.69 3.15
C VAL A 3 10.20 9.84 4.37
N GLY A 4 9.65 10.46 5.42
CA GLY A 4 9.24 9.79 6.65
C GLY A 4 7.79 9.28 6.59
N PHE A 5 7.42 8.40 7.52
CA PHE A 5 6.07 7.81 7.54
C PHE A 5 4.98 8.87 7.70
N ALA A 6 5.20 9.88 8.53
CA ALA A 6 4.23 10.95 8.74
C ALA A 6 3.89 11.70 7.44
N GLU A 7 4.89 11.94 6.59
CA GLU A 7 4.71 12.58 5.29
C GLU A 7 3.93 11.67 4.34
N MET A 8 4.25 10.36 4.29
CA MET A 8 3.48 9.40 3.51
C MET A 8 2.03 9.29 3.99
N TRP A 9 1.82 9.26 5.31
CA TRP A 9 0.48 9.19 5.88
C TRP A 9 -0.35 10.43 5.52
N ALA A 10 0.23 11.63 5.65
CA ALA A 10 -0.44 12.87 5.27
C ALA A 10 -0.70 12.95 3.75
N ALA A 11 0.19 12.41 2.93
CA ALA A 11 0.07 12.41 1.48
C ALA A 11 -0.93 11.39 0.93
N HIS A 12 -1.24 10.33 1.68
CA HIS A 12 -2.08 9.24 1.19
C HIS A 12 -3.53 9.71 0.95
N PRO A 13 -4.10 9.58 -0.26
CA PRO A 13 -5.38 10.20 -0.61
C PRO A 13 -6.56 9.86 0.32
N SER A 14 -6.59 8.65 0.87
CA SER A 14 -7.64 8.26 1.83
C SER A 14 -7.56 8.94 3.20
N ASN A 15 -6.52 9.72 3.44
CA ASN A 15 -6.38 10.60 4.61
C ASN A 15 -6.69 12.07 4.28
N ASP A 16 -7.03 12.40 3.03
CA ASP A 16 -7.51 13.73 2.63
C ASP A 16 -8.82 14.07 3.37
N THR A 17 -9.18 15.36 3.40
CA THR A 17 -10.47 15.84 3.91
C THR A 17 -11.17 16.67 2.82
N PRO A 18 -12.21 16.14 2.14
CA PRO A 18 -12.77 14.79 2.29
C PRO A 18 -11.83 13.70 1.76
N ALA A 19 -12.00 12.47 2.27
CA ALA A 19 -11.15 11.34 1.89
C ALA A 19 -11.32 10.97 0.42
N GLU A 20 -10.21 10.92 -0.32
CA GLU A 20 -10.16 10.44 -1.69
C GLU A 20 -9.88 8.94 -1.72
N THR A 21 -10.86 8.15 -2.16
CA THR A 21 -10.77 6.69 -2.19
C THR A 21 -10.64 6.12 -3.61
N SER A 22 -10.95 6.92 -4.64
CA SER A 22 -10.96 6.51 -6.04
C SER A 22 -10.30 7.57 -6.94
N PRO A 23 -9.00 7.88 -6.74
CA PRO A 23 -8.30 8.95 -7.46
C PRO A 23 -8.21 8.71 -8.98
N CYS A 24 -8.25 7.46 -9.45
CA CYS A 24 -8.39 7.16 -10.88
C CYS A 24 -9.88 7.09 -11.27
N ARG A 25 -10.32 8.05 -12.07
CA ARG A 25 -11.71 8.15 -12.56
C ARG A 25 -11.79 7.99 -14.08
N ARG A 26 -12.93 7.55 -14.57
CA ARG A 26 -13.30 7.64 -15.99
C ARG A 26 -13.69 9.07 -16.33
N ARG A 27 -13.90 9.35 -17.62
CA ARG A 27 -14.30 10.68 -18.11
C ARG A 27 -15.62 11.17 -17.51
N ASP A 28 -16.52 10.25 -17.17
CA ASP A 28 -17.80 10.54 -16.53
C ASP A 28 -17.70 10.76 -15.00
N GLY A 29 -16.49 10.74 -14.43
CA GLY A 29 -16.25 10.89 -13.00
C GLY A 29 -16.43 9.60 -12.19
N SER A 30 -16.92 8.51 -12.79
CA SER A 30 -17.04 7.21 -12.12
C SER A 30 -15.67 6.60 -11.82
N SER A 31 -15.58 5.78 -10.77
CA SER A 31 -14.34 5.06 -10.45
C SER A 31 -13.90 4.17 -11.62
N ALA A 32 -12.64 4.32 -12.04
CA ALA A 32 -12.07 3.56 -13.16
C ALA A 32 -11.91 2.06 -12.84
N PHE A 33 -11.63 1.74 -11.58
CA PHE A 33 -11.37 0.39 -11.10
C PHE A 33 -12.11 0.13 -9.79
N ALA A 34 -12.60 -1.09 -9.60
CA ALA A 34 -13.24 -1.49 -8.35
C ALA A 34 -12.27 -1.39 -7.15
N ASN A 35 -11.01 -1.76 -7.34
CA ASN A 35 -9.95 -1.68 -6.32
C ASN A 35 -8.85 -0.73 -6.78
N GLN A 36 -8.54 0.25 -5.94
CA GLN A 36 -7.58 1.31 -6.24
C GLN A 36 -6.46 1.43 -5.18
N CYS A 37 -6.19 0.36 -4.42
CA CYS A 37 -5.15 0.37 -3.38
C CYS A 37 -3.76 0.75 -3.93
N CYS A 38 -3.35 0.15 -5.06
CA CYS A 38 -2.09 0.53 -5.72
C CYS A 38 -2.12 1.95 -6.28
N VAL A 39 -3.26 2.40 -6.82
CA VAL A 39 -3.40 3.77 -7.34
C VAL A 39 -3.19 4.78 -6.22
N ARG A 40 -3.84 4.57 -5.06
CA ARG A 40 -3.68 5.44 -3.89
C ARG A 40 -2.25 5.42 -3.35
N MET A 41 -1.58 4.27 -3.37
CA MET A 41 -0.17 4.19 -3.00
C MET A 41 0.73 4.93 -3.99
N GLY A 42 0.51 4.80 -5.30
CA GLY A 42 1.27 5.53 -6.31
C GLY A 42 1.08 7.04 -6.22
N GLU A 43 -0.14 7.49 -5.96
CA GLU A 43 -0.46 8.90 -5.72
C GLU A 43 0.21 9.41 -4.43
N CYS A 44 0.16 8.64 -3.33
CA CYS A 44 0.87 8.93 -2.09
C CYS A 44 2.37 9.17 -2.34
N LEU A 45 3.02 8.24 -3.04
CA LEU A 45 4.45 8.32 -3.35
C LEU A 45 4.79 9.52 -4.24
N THR A 46 3.97 9.77 -5.26
CA THR A 46 4.12 10.92 -6.15
C THR A 46 3.98 12.23 -5.39
N ARG A 47 3.02 12.33 -4.46
CA ARG A 47 2.81 13.50 -3.59
C ARG A 47 3.98 13.72 -2.62
N CYS A 48 4.67 12.65 -2.21
CA CYS A 48 5.93 12.73 -1.45
C CYS A 48 7.16 13.07 -2.31
N GLY A 49 6.99 13.36 -3.61
CA GLY A 49 8.08 13.69 -4.52
C GLY A 49 8.93 12.48 -4.94
N ILE A 50 8.44 11.26 -4.74
CA ILE A 50 9.14 10.05 -5.15
C ILE A 50 8.79 9.75 -6.61
N ASP A 51 9.81 9.68 -7.47
CA ASP A 51 9.63 9.33 -8.88
C ASP A 51 9.42 7.82 -9.02
N ILE A 52 8.20 7.42 -9.36
CA ILE A 52 7.82 6.03 -9.61
C ILE A 52 7.82 5.68 -11.10
N SER A 53 8.32 6.56 -11.97
CA SER A 53 8.38 6.32 -13.42
C SER A 53 9.28 5.14 -13.82
N GLY A 54 10.22 4.76 -12.96
CA GLY A 54 11.06 3.57 -13.10
C GLY A 54 10.34 2.26 -12.80
N PHE A 55 9.16 2.29 -12.17
CA PHE A 55 8.45 1.06 -11.78
C PHE A 55 8.04 0.31 -13.04
N ARG A 56 8.41 -0.98 -13.12
CA ARG A 56 8.22 -1.81 -14.32
C ARG A 56 6.86 -2.50 -14.38
N GLY A 57 6.00 -2.29 -13.37
CA GLY A 57 4.66 -2.86 -13.34
C GLY A 57 3.65 -2.10 -14.20
N ALA A 58 2.41 -2.58 -14.18
CA ALA A 58 1.32 -2.02 -14.96
C ALA A 58 0.80 -0.71 -14.34
N PHE A 59 0.55 0.28 -15.21
CA PHE A 59 -0.09 1.55 -14.88
C PHE A 59 -1.47 1.67 -15.53
N CYS A 60 -2.31 2.56 -15.00
CA CYS A 60 -3.59 2.90 -15.61
C CYS A 60 -3.41 3.56 -16.98
N TRP A 61 -4.44 3.45 -17.82
CA TRP A 61 -4.53 4.05 -19.15
C TRP A 61 -5.42 5.30 -19.20
N HIS A 62 -5.75 5.89 -18.05
CA HIS A 62 -6.66 7.05 -17.93
C HIS A 62 -5.94 8.41 -18.02
N GLY A 63 -4.72 8.47 -18.57
CA GLY A 63 -4.01 9.73 -18.83
C GLY A 63 -3.21 10.29 -17.64
N HIS A 64 -3.00 9.51 -16.58
CA HIS A 64 -2.22 9.92 -15.41
C HIS A 64 -0.70 9.64 -15.54
N GLY A 65 -0.25 9.18 -16.71
CA GLY A 65 1.13 8.72 -16.91
C GLY A 65 1.52 7.60 -15.95
N LYS A 66 2.80 7.55 -15.57
CA LYS A 66 3.34 6.57 -14.63
C LYS A 66 3.13 6.97 -13.15
N ARG A 67 1.88 7.25 -12.77
CA ARG A 67 1.50 7.62 -11.38
C ARG A 67 0.54 6.63 -10.72
N HIS A 68 -0.24 5.91 -11.52
CA HIS A 68 -1.33 5.04 -11.05
C HIS A 68 -1.00 3.56 -11.32
N PRO A 69 -0.16 2.91 -10.50
CA PRO A 69 0.12 1.49 -10.63
C PRO A 69 -1.11 0.65 -10.27
N LEU A 70 -1.23 -0.54 -10.85
CA LEU A 70 -2.47 -1.32 -10.81
C LEU A 70 -2.37 -2.65 -10.06
N LYS A 71 -1.17 -3.21 -9.86
CA LYS A 71 -1.00 -4.60 -9.41
C LYS A 71 -0.20 -4.68 -8.12
N VAL A 72 -0.85 -5.15 -7.05
CA VAL A 72 -0.24 -5.29 -5.72
C VAL A 72 0.98 -6.21 -5.79
N GLU A 73 0.87 -7.35 -6.46
CA GLU A 73 1.97 -8.31 -6.57
C GLU A 73 3.22 -7.71 -7.24
N GLN A 74 3.05 -6.92 -8.31
CA GLN A 74 4.16 -6.24 -8.97
C GLN A 74 4.76 -5.17 -8.07
N PHE A 75 3.92 -4.41 -7.38
CA PHE A 75 4.35 -3.40 -6.41
C PHE A 75 5.17 -4.02 -5.28
N LYS A 76 4.64 -5.10 -4.68
CA LYS A 76 5.28 -5.89 -3.64
C LYS A 76 6.64 -6.43 -4.08
N ASN A 77 6.72 -6.97 -5.30
CA ASN A 77 7.98 -7.49 -5.85
C ASN A 77 9.01 -6.38 -6.05
N ASP A 78 8.58 -5.20 -6.51
CA ASP A 78 9.46 -4.03 -6.64
C ASP A 78 9.96 -3.56 -5.27
N LEU A 79 9.08 -3.38 -4.28
CA LEU A 79 9.46 -3.01 -2.90
C LEU A 79 10.44 -3.99 -2.26
N ASN A 80 10.37 -5.26 -2.67
CA ASN A 80 11.22 -6.34 -2.17
C ASN A 80 12.60 -6.40 -2.86
N SER A 81 12.77 -5.76 -4.01
CA SER A 81 14.01 -5.78 -4.78
C SER A 81 15.16 -5.07 -4.06
N ASP A 82 16.40 -5.48 -4.34
CA ASP A 82 17.59 -4.72 -3.92
C ASP A 82 17.80 -3.47 -4.80
N GLU A 83 17.25 -3.49 -6.01
CA GLU A 83 17.10 -2.34 -6.89
C GLU A 83 15.75 -1.63 -6.70
N ALA A 84 15.03 -1.91 -5.60
CA ALA A 84 13.74 -1.28 -5.37
C ALA A 84 13.91 0.23 -5.45
N LEU A 85 13.06 0.89 -6.23
CA LEU A 85 13.06 2.35 -6.35
C LEU A 85 12.97 3.03 -4.98
N PHE A 86 12.39 2.31 -4.02
CA PHE A 86 12.16 2.81 -2.68
C PHE A 86 13.04 2.17 -1.60
N ALA A 87 14.05 1.35 -1.96
CA ALA A 87 15.01 0.77 -1.00
C ALA A 87 15.63 1.80 -0.03
N PRO A 88 15.94 3.05 -0.44
CA PRO A 88 16.47 4.05 0.49
C PRO A 88 15.51 4.53 1.59
N TYR A 89 14.22 4.18 1.53
CA TYR A 89 13.17 4.76 2.40
C TYR A 89 12.62 3.83 3.48
N TYR A 90 13.06 2.57 3.55
CA TYR A 90 12.60 1.63 4.58
C TYR A 90 13.74 1.02 5.37
N ALA A 91 13.57 0.96 6.69
CA ALA A 91 14.57 0.52 7.65
C ALA A 91 14.59 -1.00 7.88
N GLU A 92 13.48 -1.68 7.62
CA GLU A 92 13.36 -3.13 7.83
C GLU A 92 12.55 -3.74 6.68
N LYS A 93 13.16 -4.66 5.94
CA LYS A 93 12.48 -5.53 4.98
C LYS A 93 12.02 -6.81 5.71
N HIS A 94 10.70 -7.06 5.72
CA HIS A 94 9.99 -8.31 6.05
C HIS A 94 9.56 -8.60 7.50
N VAL A 95 8.28 -8.97 7.57
CA VAL A 95 7.81 -10.14 8.32
C VAL A 95 7.19 -11.08 7.29
N LYS A 96 7.82 -12.20 6.94
CA LYS A 96 7.10 -13.27 6.21
C LYS A 96 6.19 -13.99 7.21
N PRO A 97 4.94 -14.32 6.88
CA PRO A 97 4.23 -15.33 7.65
C PRO A 97 4.95 -16.66 7.44
N ARG A 98 5.33 -17.28 8.56
CA ARG A 98 5.61 -18.70 8.57
C ARG A 98 4.32 -19.44 8.24
N ARG A 99 4.41 -20.55 7.50
CA ARG A 99 3.40 -21.61 7.63
C ARG A 99 3.34 -21.96 9.13
N GLY A 100 2.30 -21.51 9.84
CA GLY A 100 2.26 -21.43 11.31
C GLY A 100 1.34 -20.30 11.80
N ALA A 101 1.38 -19.99 13.11
CA ALA A 101 0.41 -19.12 13.80
C ALA A 101 0.10 -17.80 13.06
N GLN A 102 -1.19 -17.53 12.90
CA GLN A 102 -1.76 -16.36 12.25
C GLN A 102 -1.27 -15.06 12.91
N LYS A 103 -0.74 -14.14 12.10
CA LYS A 103 -0.30 -12.83 12.59
C LYS A 103 -1.51 -11.90 12.65
N THR A 104 -1.94 -11.55 13.86
CA THR A 104 -2.89 -10.45 14.09
C THR A 104 -2.19 -9.08 14.00
N HIS A 105 -2.97 -8.02 13.85
CA HIS A 105 -2.48 -6.64 13.85
C HIS A 105 -1.66 -6.27 15.11
N HIS A 106 -1.90 -6.93 16.26
CA HIS A 106 -1.13 -6.73 17.49
C HIS A 106 0.37 -6.96 17.32
N HIS A 107 0.78 -7.85 16.42
CA HIS A 107 2.20 -8.13 16.14
C HIS A 107 2.92 -6.97 15.44
N PHE A 108 2.18 -5.97 14.96
CA PHE A 108 2.70 -4.82 14.24
C PHE A 108 2.48 -3.50 14.99
N LEU A 109 1.95 -3.54 16.21
CA LEU A 109 1.84 -2.35 17.05
C LEU A 109 3.22 -1.76 17.35
N GLY A 110 3.29 -0.42 17.42
CA GLY A 110 4.55 0.31 17.58
C GLY A 110 5.45 0.32 16.35
N ARG A 111 5.02 -0.26 15.22
CA ARG A 111 5.72 -0.23 13.94
C ARG A 111 4.84 0.43 12.90
N GLN A 112 5.41 1.34 12.11
CA GLN A 112 4.70 2.05 11.05
C GLN A 112 5.36 1.81 9.69
N GLY A 113 4.57 1.81 8.63
CA GLY A 113 5.08 1.64 7.28
C GLY A 113 4.09 1.11 6.27
N ILE A 114 4.62 0.55 5.18
CA ILE A 114 3.83 -0.04 4.10
C ILE A 114 3.51 -1.49 4.48
N VAL A 115 2.24 -1.88 4.29
CA VAL A 115 1.76 -3.25 4.51
C VAL A 115 1.09 -3.79 3.25
N VAL A 116 1.35 -5.05 2.92
CA VAL A 116 0.65 -5.80 1.87
C VAL A 116 -0.01 -7.03 2.48
N PHE A 117 -1.31 -7.15 2.25
CA PHE A 117 -2.16 -8.27 2.63
C PHE A 117 -2.42 -9.12 1.40
N ARG A 118 -2.13 -10.42 1.46
CA ARG A 118 -2.25 -11.30 0.30
C ARG A 118 -3.25 -12.41 0.49
N ASN A 119 -3.89 -12.74 -0.64
CA ASN A 119 -4.72 -13.92 -0.80
C ASN A 119 -5.82 -14.05 0.27
N PHE A 120 -6.58 -12.97 0.51
CA PHE A 120 -7.52 -12.88 1.65
C PHE A 120 -8.99 -12.58 1.27
N TYR A 121 -9.25 -12.25 0.00
CA TYR A 121 -10.59 -11.98 -0.52
C TYR A 121 -10.71 -12.36 -2.00
N GLY A 122 -11.91 -12.17 -2.56
CA GLY A 122 -12.17 -12.43 -3.98
C GLY A 122 -12.21 -13.93 -4.34
N ALA A 123 -12.40 -14.20 -5.63
CA ALA A 123 -12.49 -15.57 -6.13
C ALA A 123 -11.22 -16.38 -5.79
N GLY A 124 -11.40 -17.55 -5.19
CA GLY A 124 -10.30 -18.43 -4.75
C GLY A 124 -9.41 -17.84 -3.66
N GLY A 125 -9.81 -16.72 -3.02
CA GLY A 125 -9.01 -16.02 -2.02
C GLY A 125 -7.67 -15.57 -2.59
N GLN A 126 -7.64 -14.99 -3.80
CA GLN A 126 -6.44 -14.50 -4.48
C GLN A 126 -6.34 -12.97 -4.48
N GLY A 127 -7.26 -12.29 -3.79
CA GLY A 127 -7.27 -10.84 -3.67
C GLY A 127 -6.19 -10.34 -2.72
N ASP A 128 -5.45 -9.33 -3.18
CA ASP A 128 -4.38 -8.66 -2.45
C ASP A 128 -4.76 -7.20 -2.12
N HIS A 129 -4.14 -6.60 -1.12
CA HIS A 129 -4.28 -5.18 -0.75
C HIS A 129 -2.94 -4.60 -0.31
N ILE A 130 -2.67 -3.35 -0.68
CA ILE A 130 -1.51 -2.56 -0.22
C ILE A 130 -2.02 -1.32 0.51
N ASP A 131 -1.41 -0.97 1.63
CA ASP A 131 -1.83 0.16 2.47
C ASP A 131 -0.67 0.73 3.30
N LEU A 132 -0.93 1.84 3.99
CA LEU A 132 -0.11 2.33 5.09
C LEU A 132 -0.70 1.86 6.42
N TRP A 133 0.17 1.38 7.31
CA TRP A 133 -0.14 0.99 8.69
C TRP A 133 0.64 1.89 9.64
N ASN A 134 -0.02 2.54 10.61
CA ASN A 134 0.62 3.50 11.51
C ASN A 134 1.00 2.96 12.90
N GLY A 135 0.73 1.68 13.18
CA GLY A 135 1.18 1.05 14.43
C GLY A 135 0.45 1.47 15.70
N VAL A 136 -0.58 2.32 15.65
CA VAL A 136 -1.26 2.81 16.84
C VAL A 136 -2.30 1.82 17.37
N SER A 137 -2.55 1.85 18.68
CA SER A 137 -3.57 1.00 19.32
C SER A 137 -5.00 1.52 19.16
N ASN A 138 -5.18 2.82 18.96
CA ASN A 138 -6.49 3.50 18.91
C ASN A 138 -6.57 4.50 17.76
N GLY A 139 -7.78 4.78 17.27
CA GLY A 139 -8.00 5.65 16.12
C GLY A 139 -7.87 4.93 14.77
N LYS A 140 -7.69 5.71 13.70
CA LYS A 140 -7.52 5.18 12.34
C LYS A 140 -6.15 4.52 12.22
N LYS A 141 -6.11 3.24 11.84
CA LYS A 141 -4.87 2.42 11.86
C LYS A 141 -4.29 2.09 10.48
N LEU A 142 -5.17 1.94 9.50
CA LEU A 142 -4.83 1.80 8.08
C LEU A 142 -5.35 3.02 7.33
N ALA A 143 -4.69 3.43 6.25
CA ALA A 143 -5.17 4.59 5.50
C ALA A 143 -6.52 4.30 4.82
N GLN A 144 -6.80 3.06 4.41
CA GLN A 144 -8.12 2.67 3.88
C GLN A 144 -8.63 1.29 4.29
N GLY A 145 -7.76 0.29 4.49
CA GLY A 145 -8.12 -1.10 4.75
C GLY A 145 -8.72 -1.37 6.14
N GLY A 146 -9.14 -2.61 6.35
CA GLY A 146 -9.70 -3.09 7.62
C GLY A 146 -8.68 -3.85 8.47
N LEU A 147 -8.87 -3.85 9.80
CA LEU A 147 -7.99 -4.60 10.71
C LEU A 147 -8.09 -6.11 10.48
N ASP A 148 -9.26 -6.60 10.11
CA ASP A 148 -9.53 -8.00 9.79
C ASP A 148 -8.66 -8.53 8.63
N TYR A 149 -8.00 -7.65 7.88
CA TYR A 149 -7.11 -8.04 6.77
C TYR A 149 -5.87 -8.74 7.31
N PHE A 150 -5.39 -8.40 8.50
CA PHE A 150 -4.25 -9.09 9.13
C PHE A 150 -4.60 -10.57 9.36
N GLU A 151 -5.76 -10.82 9.97
CA GLU A 151 -6.20 -12.17 10.26
C GLU A 151 -6.56 -12.92 8.95
N ARG A 152 -7.32 -12.31 8.04
CA ARG A 152 -7.78 -13.02 6.83
C ARG A 152 -6.67 -13.34 5.84
N SER A 153 -5.53 -12.66 5.92
CA SER A 153 -4.43 -12.84 4.97
C SER A 153 -3.69 -14.14 5.15
N LYS A 154 -3.49 -14.85 4.03
CA LYS A 154 -2.55 -15.97 4.00
C LYS A 154 -1.11 -15.48 4.10
N GLU A 155 -0.84 -14.29 3.56
CA GLU A 155 0.47 -13.69 3.63
C GLU A 155 0.44 -12.18 3.90
N ILE A 156 1.29 -11.69 4.80
CA ILE A 156 1.45 -10.28 5.15
C ILE A 156 2.89 -9.90 4.85
N TRP A 157 3.11 -8.82 4.12
CA TRP A 157 4.43 -8.22 3.95
C TRP A 157 4.43 -6.85 4.60
N PHE A 158 5.53 -6.49 5.23
CA PHE A 158 5.66 -5.23 5.93
C PHE A 158 7.04 -4.63 5.69
N TRP A 159 7.07 -3.34 5.38
CA TRP A 159 8.27 -2.52 5.24
C TRP A 159 8.15 -1.35 6.20
N LYS A 160 9.02 -1.32 7.21
CA LYS A 160 9.02 -0.25 8.21
C LYS A 160 9.54 1.04 7.58
N ILE A 161 8.74 2.09 7.67
CA ILE A 161 9.14 3.45 7.32
C ILE A 161 9.44 4.18 8.63
N PRO A 162 10.62 4.81 8.78
CA PRO A 162 10.93 5.59 9.96
C PRO A 162 9.96 6.77 10.16
#